data_AF-A0A7X7RUG9-F1
#
_entry.id   AF-A0A7X7RUG9-F1
#
_cell.length_a   1.000
_cell.length_b   1.000
_cell.length_c   1.000
_cell.angle_alpha   90.00
_cell.angle_beta   90.00
_cell.angle_gamma   90.00
#
_symmetry.space_group_name_H-M   'P 1'
#
loop_
_entity.id
_entity.type
_entity.pdbx_description
1 polymer ?
#
loop_
_entity_poly.entity_id
_entity_poly.type
_entity_poly.pdbx_seq_one_letter_code
_entity_poly.pdbx_strand_id
1 'polypeptide(L)'
;MKFSRRYSIVKGELNIAPLIDVVFLQLIYFMLTSSFIMQPGLKINLPQAATSETLTKKEVIVDISKEGAMFFRENPVSIEELEAIFQETAHLNTDAVLIIKGDQKTEHGIVVGVMDSARKSGIKKIVIGTMPEL
;
A
#
# COMPACT_ATOMS: atom_id res chain seq x y z
N MET A 1 64.94 54.11 19.54
CA MET A 1 63.62 54.47 18.97
C MET A 1 62.64 53.36 19.31
N LYS A 2 61.59 53.65 20.09
CA LYS A 2 60.65 52.64 20.61
C LYS A 2 59.38 52.68 19.73
N PHE A 3 59.22 51.70 18.85
CA PHE A 3 58.03 51.57 18.01
C PHE A 3 56.89 50.99 18.84
N SER A 4 55.91 51.83 19.19
CA SER A 4 54.67 51.37 19.82
C SER A 4 53.74 50.82 18.74
N ARG A 5 53.62 49.49 18.64
CA ARG A 5 52.63 48.83 17.77
C ARG A 5 51.24 48.99 18.41
N ARG A 6 50.46 49.93 17.88
CA ARG A 6 49.04 50.07 18.24
C ARG A 6 48.23 49.02 17.47
N TYR A 7 47.86 47.93 18.14
CA TYR A 7 46.96 46.92 17.58
C TYR A 7 45.52 47.45 17.70
N SER A 8 44.91 47.85 16.58
CA SER A 8 43.49 48.21 16.53
C SER A 8 42.66 46.95 16.29
N ILE A 9 41.95 46.48 17.31
CA ILE A 9 40.98 45.41 17.15
C ILE A 9 39.73 46.03 16.50
N VAL A 10 39.59 45.82 15.19
CA VAL A 10 38.34 46.13 14.48
C VAL A 10 37.34 45.05 14.87
N LYS A 11 36.30 45.43 15.63
CA LYS A 11 35.14 44.55 15.84
C LYS A 11 34.42 44.43 14.49
N GLY A 12 34.62 43.31 13.81
CA GLY A 12 33.90 43.00 12.59
C GLY A 12 32.42 42.73 12.89
N GLU A 13 31.52 43.34 12.12
CA GLU A 13 30.10 42.99 12.13
C GLU A 13 29.93 41.60 11.50
N LEU A 14 29.09 40.75 12.11
CA LEU A 14 28.81 39.42 11.58
C LEU A 14 27.93 39.55 10.33
N ASN A 15 28.48 39.25 9.16
CA ASN A 15 27.69 39.17 7.94
C ASN A 15 26.86 37.89 7.93
N ILE A 16 25.54 38.02 7.91
CA ILE A 16 24.58 36.90 7.94
C ILE A 16 24.30 36.37 6.52
N ALA A 17 24.65 37.12 5.47
CA ALA A 17 24.39 36.71 4.09
C ALA A 17 24.99 35.33 3.72
N PRO A 18 26.23 35.00 4.12
CA PRO A 18 26.78 33.65 3.89
C PRO A 18 26.07 32.55 4.68
N LEU A 19 25.53 32.86 5.87
CA LEU A 19 24.80 31.89 6.69
C LEU A 19 23.45 31.53 6.05
N ILE A 20 22.76 32.54 5.52
CA ILE A 20 21.49 32.36 4.81
C ILE A 20 21.69 31.44 3.61
N ASP A 21 22.74 31.65 2.82
CA ASP A 21 23.07 30.82 1.64
C ASP A 21 23.23 29.33 2.00
N VAL A 22 23.96 29.03 3.08
CA VAL A 22 24.16 27.65 3.57
C VAL A 22 22.83 27.00 4.00
N VAL A 23 21.96 27.75 4.69
CA VAL A 23 20.64 27.24 5.12
C VAL A 23 19.73 26.98 3.91
N PHE A 24 19.72 27.87 2.91
CA PHE A 24 18.95 27.66 1.68
C PHE A 24 19.41 26.42 0.92
N LEU A 25 20.73 26.22 0.78
CA LEU A 25 21.30 25.02 0.17
C LEU A 25 20.89 23.76 0.91
N GLN A 26 20.85 23.79 2.25
CA GLN A 26 20.44 22.66 3.08
C GLN A 26 18.95 22.32 2.90
N LEU A 27 18.07 23.32 2.76
CA LEU A 27 16.64 23.10 2.47
C LEU A 27 16.43 22.49 1.08
N ILE A 28 17.14 22.99 0.06
CA ILE A 28 17.09 22.43 -1.29
C ILE A 28 17.61 20.98 -1.29
N TYR A 29 18.71 20.73 -0.59
CA TYR A 29 19.26 19.38 -0.42
C TYR A 29 18.21 18.45 0.20
N PHE A 30 17.58 18.83 1.31
CA PHE A 30 16.53 18.02 1.93
C PHE A 30 15.33 17.80 1.00
N MET A 31 14.88 18.81 0.27
CA MET A 31 13.78 18.67 -0.69
C MET A 31 14.13 17.65 -1.79
N LEU A 32 15.35 17.70 -2.33
CA LEU A 32 15.82 16.77 -3.36
C LEU A 32 16.06 15.35 -2.81
N THR A 33 16.65 15.21 -1.62
CA THR A 33 16.95 13.90 -1.03
C THR A 33 15.73 13.24 -0.39
N SER A 34 14.76 14.02 0.10
CA SER A 34 13.49 13.50 0.65
C SER A 34 12.66 12.81 -0.44
N SER A 35 12.72 13.33 -1.68
CA SER A 35 12.10 12.66 -2.84
C SER A 35 12.78 11.33 -3.23
N PHE A 36 13.92 10.98 -2.62
CA PHE A 36 14.72 9.80 -2.96
C PHE A 36 14.55 8.61 -2.01
N ILE A 37 13.61 8.69 -1.06
CA ILE A 37 13.17 7.50 -0.30
C ILE A 37 12.07 6.78 -1.10
N MET A 38 12.41 6.36 -2.32
CA MET A 38 11.75 5.23 -2.95
C MET A 38 12.48 4.00 -2.42
N GLN A 39 11.88 3.30 -1.45
CA GLN A 39 12.38 2.00 -1.02
C GLN A 39 12.53 1.10 -2.26
N PRO A 40 13.73 0.63 -2.61
CA PRO A 40 13.88 -0.41 -3.62
C PRO A 40 13.48 -1.73 -2.96
N GLY A 41 12.18 -1.97 -2.84
CA GLY A 41 11.63 -3.13 -2.14
C GLY A 41 10.32 -3.55 -2.79
N LEU A 42 10.41 -4.60 -3.60
CA LEU A 42 9.38 -5.16 -4.49
C LEU A 42 8.96 -4.25 -5.66
N LYS A 43 9.40 -4.63 -6.87
CA LYS A 43 8.61 -4.44 -8.09
C LYS A 43 7.34 -5.29 -7.96
N ILE A 44 6.35 -4.82 -7.21
CA ILE A 44 4.99 -5.26 -7.43
C ILE A 44 4.53 -4.43 -8.62
N ASN A 45 4.48 -5.05 -9.79
CA ASN A 45 3.75 -4.48 -10.92
C ASN A 45 2.26 -4.46 -10.53
N LEU A 46 1.84 -3.52 -9.67
CA LEU A 46 0.46 -3.08 -9.70
C LEU A 46 0.36 -2.21 -10.95
N PRO A 47 -0.33 -2.66 -12.01
CA PRO A 47 -0.61 -1.77 -13.12
C PRO A 47 -1.25 -0.51 -12.53
N GLN A 48 -0.75 0.66 -12.95
CA GLN A 48 -1.40 1.93 -12.67
C GLN A 48 -2.89 1.73 -12.92
N ALA A 49 -3.72 2.10 -11.95
CA ALA A 49 -5.12 2.37 -12.17
C ALA A 49 -5.26 3.62 -13.06
N ALA A 50 -4.61 3.58 -14.22
CA ALA A 50 -5.13 4.20 -15.40
C ALA A 50 -6.38 3.40 -15.72
N THR A 51 -7.45 4.15 -15.89
CA THR A 51 -8.75 3.69 -16.30
C THR A 51 -9.65 3.15 -15.19
N SER A 52 -10.51 4.08 -14.77
CA SER A 52 -11.96 3.95 -14.86
C SER A 52 -12.43 3.27 -16.18
N GLU A 53 -11.89 2.09 -16.52
CA GLU A 53 -12.43 1.19 -17.53
C GLU A 53 -13.14 0.11 -16.76
N THR A 54 -14.44 0.29 -16.69
CA THR A 54 -15.49 -0.70 -16.86
C THR A 54 -15.04 -1.93 -17.69
N LEU A 55 -14.13 -2.75 -17.17
CA LEU A 55 -13.96 -4.12 -17.60
C LEU A 55 -14.74 -4.95 -16.61
N THR A 56 -15.96 -5.25 -17.03
CA THR A 56 -16.99 -6.12 -16.46
C THR A 56 -16.49 -7.55 -16.15
N LYS A 57 -15.39 -7.69 -15.41
CA LYS A 57 -15.08 -8.90 -14.65
C LYS A 57 -15.76 -8.70 -13.32
N LYS A 58 -16.78 -9.52 -13.04
CA LYS A 58 -17.43 -9.50 -11.73
C LYS A 58 -16.40 -10.01 -10.72
N GLU A 59 -15.71 -9.08 -10.06
CA GLU A 59 -14.85 -9.37 -8.93
C GLU A 59 -15.74 -9.75 -7.75
N VAL A 60 -15.43 -10.90 -7.14
CA VAL A 60 -16.06 -11.35 -5.90
C VAL A 60 -15.04 -11.14 -4.80
N ILE A 61 -15.35 -10.24 -3.86
CA ILE A 61 -14.44 -9.91 -2.76
C ILE A 61 -14.98 -10.59 -1.50
N VAL A 62 -14.12 -11.35 -0.83
CA VAL A 62 -14.43 -12.03 0.43
C VAL A 62 -13.42 -11.57 1.46
N ASP A 63 -13.91 -10.94 2.52
CA ASP A 63 -13.09 -10.50 3.63
C ASP A 63 -13.12 -11.56 4.73
N ILE A 64 -11.98 -11.88 5.32
CA ILE A 64 -11.85 -12.86 6.39
C ILE A 64 -11.17 -12.17 7.58
N SER A 65 -11.87 -12.12 8.71
CA SER A 65 -11.34 -11.55 9.94
C SER A 65 -10.26 -12.45 10.56
N LYS A 66 -9.53 -11.90 11.53
CA LYS A 66 -8.56 -12.65 12.34
C LYS A 66 -9.21 -13.78 13.16
N GLU A 67 -10.49 -13.66 13.52
CA GLU A 67 -11.28 -14.69 14.18
C GLU A 67 -11.87 -15.74 13.22
N GLY A 68 -11.64 -15.59 11.90
CA GLY A 68 -12.18 -16.49 10.89
C GLY A 68 -13.62 -16.17 10.46
N ALA A 69 -14.17 -15.02 10.87
CA ALA A 69 -15.47 -14.58 10.38
C ALA A 69 -15.33 -14.12 8.92
N MET A 70 -16.21 -14.61 8.05
CA MET A 70 -16.20 -14.29 6.62
C MET A 70 -17.26 -13.24 6.33
N PHE A 71 -16.92 -12.29 5.47
CA PHE A 71 -17.80 -11.22 5.05
C PHE A 71 -17.83 -11.13 3.53
N PHE A 72 -19.03 -10.93 3.00
CA PHE A 72 -19.26 -10.61 1.60
C PHE A 72 -20.03 -9.29 1.52
N ARG A 73 -19.41 -8.27 0.92
CA ARG A 73 -19.99 -6.91 0.84
C ARG A 73 -20.46 -6.40 2.20
N GLU A 74 -19.59 -6.51 3.20
CA GLU A 74 -19.83 -6.08 4.60
C GLU A 74 -20.88 -6.90 5.37
N ASN A 75 -21.50 -7.92 4.75
CA ASN A 75 -22.42 -8.81 5.44
C ASN A 75 -21.70 -10.07 5.91
N PRO A 76 -21.89 -10.50 7.17
CA PRO A 76 -21.36 -11.77 7.63
C PRO A 76 -22.03 -12.89 6.85
N VAL A 77 -21.22 -13.84 6.35
CA VAL A 77 -21.70 -14.96 5.53
C VAL A 77 -21.09 -16.27 5.99
N SER A 78 -21.84 -17.35 5.87
CA SER A 78 -21.34 -18.70 6.09
C SER A 78 -20.63 -19.24 4.84
N ILE A 79 -19.94 -20.38 4.99
CA ILE A 79 -19.25 -21.01 3.85
C ILE A 79 -20.25 -21.53 2.81
N GLU A 80 -21.43 -21.99 3.25
CA GLU A 80 -22.50 -22.47 2.37
C GLU A 80 -23.12 -21.34 1.56
N GLU A 81 -23.31 -20.17 2.18
CA GLU A 81 -23.80 -18.97 1.50
C GLU A 81 -22.78 -18.45 0.47
N LEU A 82 -21.49 -18.48 0.83
CA LEU A 82 -20.39 -18.19 -0.08
C LEU A 82 -20.37 -19.12 -1.29
N GLU A 83 -20.58 -20.42 -1.08
CA GLU A 83 -20.64 -21.40 -2.16
C GLU A 83 -21.76 -21.09 -3.15
N ALA A 84 -22.96 -20.75 -2.66
CA ALA A 84 -24.09 -20.34 -3.48
C ALA A 84 -23.78 -19.07 -4.30
N ILE A 85 -23.17 -18.06 -3.66
CA ILE A 85 -22.74 -16.82 -4.31
C ILE A 85 -21.71 -17.12 -5.42
N PHE A 86 -20.75 -18.02 -5.15
CA PHE A 86 -19.74 -18.41 -6.12
C PHE A 86 -20.34 -19.15 -7.31
N GLN A 87 -21.28 -20.07 -7.08
CA GLN A 87 -21.97 -20.79 -8.16
C GLN A 87 -22.75 -19.82 -9.05
N GLU A 88 -23.53 -18.91 -8.45
CA GLU A 88 -24.26 -17.89 -9.19
C GLU A 88 -23.31 -17.01 -10.01
N THR A 89 -22.21 -16.57 -9.40
CA THR A 89 -21.22 -15.71 -10.06
C THR A 89 -20.53 -16.44 -11.21
N ALA A 90 -20.14 -17.71 -11.03
CA ALA A 90 -19.52 -18.52 -12.07
C ALA A 90 -20.46 -18.82 -13.23
N HIS A 91 -21.76 -19.02 -12.96
CA HIS A 91 -22.79 -19.16 -13.99
C HIS A 91 -22.99 -17.88 -14.80
N LEU A 92 -22.97 -16.72 -14.15
CA LEU A 92 -23.15 -15.43 -14.80
C LEU A 92 -21.91 -14.95 -15.55
N ASN A 93 -20.72 -15.33 -15.08
CA ASN A 93 -19.45 -14.90 -15.67
C ASN A 93 -18.34 -15.94 -15.46
N THR A 94 -17.98 -16.64 -16.53
CA THR A 94 -16.90 -17.64 -16.55
C THR A 94 -15.51 -17.04 -16.25
N ASP A 95 -15.35 -15.72 -16.41
CA ASP A 95 -14.13 -14.98 -16.15
C ASP A 95 -14.11 -14.27 -14.79
N ALA A 96 -15.05 -14.61 -13.89
CA ALA A 96 -15.06 -14.11 -12.53
C ALA A 96 -13.73 -14.35 -11.81
N VAL A 97 -13.33 -13.36 -11.01
CA VAL A 97 -12.12 -13.40 -10.20
C VAL A 97 -12.53 -13.31 -8.73
N LEU A 98 -12.12 -14.29 -7.93
CA LEU A 98 -12.25 -14.22 -6.48
C LEU A 98 -11.04 -13.50 -5.90
N ILE A 99 -11.29 -12.49 -5.07
CA ILE A 99 -10.31 -11.77 -4.28
C ILE A 99 -10.58 -12.09 -2.81
N ILE A 100 -9.64 -12.81 -2.18
CA ILE A 100 -9.72 -13.12 -0.75
C ILE A 100 -8.85 -12.11 -0.01
N LYS A 101 -9.47 -11.35 0.91
CA LYS A 101 -8.79 -10.38 1.76
C LYS A 101 -8.75 -10.90 3.19
N GLY A 102 -7.58 -11.36 3.62
CA GLY A 102 -7.36 -11.84 4.98
C GLY A 102 -6.55 -10.87 5.83
N ASP A 103 -6.74 -10.93 7.14
CA ASP A 103 -5.79 -10.39 8.12
C ASP A 103 -4.53 -11.27 8.16
N GLN A 104 -3.38 -10.71 8.58
CA GLN A 104 -2.14 -11.49 8.75
C GLN A 104 -2.30 -12.69 9.68
N LYS A 105 -3.21 -12.60 10.65
CA LYS A 105 -3.45 -13.65 11.66
C LYS A 105 -4.57 -14.61 11.29
N THR A 106 -5.20 -14.44 10.14
CA THR A 106 -6.25 -15.36 9.68
C THR A 106 -5.69 -16.77 9.53
N GLU A 107 -6.41 -17.77 10.08
CA GLU A 107 -6.01 -19.16 9.95
C GLU A 107 -5.96 -19.60 8.48
N HIS A 108 -4.81 -20.13 8.07
CA HIS A 108 -4.59 -20.52 6.68
C HIS A 108 -5.59 -21.59 6.20
N GLY A 109 -6.07 -22.46 7.09
CA GLY A 109 -7.07 -23.47 6.78
C GLY A 109 -8.40 -22.88 6.30
N ILE A 110 -8.81 -21.74 6.85
CA ILE A 110 -10.05 -21.06 6.45
C ILE A 110 -9.91 -20.49 5.05
N VAL A 111 -8.77 -19.85 4.76
CA VAL A 111 -8.45 -19.32 3.42
C VAL A 111 -8.49 -20.45 2.38
N VAL A 112 -7.84 -21.58 2.67
CA VAL A 112 -7.84 -22.75 1.78
C VAL A 112 -9.25 -23.30 1.58
N GLY A 113 -10.07 -23.36 2.64
CA GLY A 113 -11.48 -23.78 2.52
C GLY A 113 -12.30 -22.91 1.58
N VAL A 114 -12.13 -21.59 1.66
CA VAL A 114 -12.78 -20.63 0.74
C VAL A 114 -12.26 -20.80 -0.69
N MET A 115 -10.95 -21.02 -0.87
CA MET A 115 -10.36 -21.28 -2.18
C MET A 115 -10.91 -22.56 -2.82
N ASP A 116 -11.05 -23.62 -2.04
CA ASP A 116 -11.57 -24.91 -2.52
C ASP A 116 -13.06 -24.80 -2.86
N SER A 117 -13.85 -24.12 -2.04
CA SER A 117 -15.26 -23.83 -2.34
C SER A 117 -15.40 -23.06 -3.66
N ALA A 118 -14.61 -22.00 -3.85
CA ALA A 118 -14.63 -21.22 -5.07
C ALA A 118 -14.24 -22.01 -6.32
N ARG A 119 -13.23 -22.89 -6.22
CA ARG A 119 -12.82 -23.77 -7.31
C ARG A 119 -13.89 -24.79 -7.67
N LYS A 120 -14.55 -25.39 -6.67
CA LYS A 120 -15.67 -26.33 -6.87
C LYS A 120 -16.84 -25.64 -7.56
N SER A 121 -17.12 -24.39 -7.22
CA SER A 121 -18.16 -23.58 -7.83
C SER A 121 -17.82 -23.04 -9.23
N GLY A 122 -16.61 -23.31 -9.74
CA GLY A 122 -16.23 -22.97 -11.13
C GLY A 122 -15.43 -21.68 -11.29
N ILE A 123 -15.05 -21.00 -10.20
CA ILE A 123 -14.17 -19.83 -10.25
C ILE A 123 -12.72 -20.29 -10.45
N LYS A 124 -12.13 -19.90 -11.58
CA LYS A 124 -10.78 -20.35 -11.98
C LYS A 124 -9.68 -19.40 -11.53
N LYS A 125 -10.00 -18.11 -11.37
CA LYS A 125 -9.06 -17.05 -11.04
C LYS A 125 -9.24 -16.65 -9.59
N ILE A 126 -8.22 -16.90 -8.78
CA ILE A 126 -8.22 -16.57 -7.34
C ILE A 126 -7.00 -15.71 -7.07
N VAL A 127 -7.20 -14.60 -6.36
CA VAL A 127 -6.18 -13.65 -5.93
C VAL A 127 -6.29 -13.51 -4.42
N ILE A 128 -5.14 -13.53 -3.73
CA ILE A 128 -5.07 -13.29 -2.29
C ILE A 128 -4.51 -11.88 -2.08
N GLY A 129 -5.22 -11.08 -1.29
CA GLY A 129 -4.80 -9.77 -0.83
C GLY A 129 -4.75 -9.74 0.70
N THR A 130 -3.97 -8.82 1.24
CA THR A 130 -3.92 -8.52 2.67
C THR A 130 -4.71 -7.25 2.95
N MET A 131 -5.49 -7.23 4.04
CA MET A 131 -6.00 -5.96 4.55
C MET A 131 -4.82 -5.14 5.15
N PRO A 132 -4.73 -3.82 4.88
CA PRO A 132 -3.77 -2.97 5.58
C PRO A 132 -4.12 -2.95 7.07
N GLU A 133 -3.12 -3.08 7.94
CA GLU A 133 -3.31 -2.78 9.36
C GLU A 133 -3.62 -1.28 9.49
N LEU A 134 -4.81 -0.95 10.01
CA LEU A 134 -5.18 0.40 10.45
C LEU A 134 -4.86 0.57 11.93
#